data_AF-A0A257EJA7-F1
#
_entry.id   AF-A0A257EJA7-F1
#
_cell.length_a   1.000
_cell.length_b   1.000
_cell.length_c   1.000
_cell.angle_alpha   90.00
_cell.angle_beta   90.00
_cell.angle_gamma   90.00
#
_symmetry.space_group_name_H-M   'P 1'
#
loop_
_entity.id
_entity.type
_entity.pdbx_description
1 polymer ?
#
loop_
_entity_poly.entity_id
_entity_poly.type
_entity_poly.pdbx_seq_one_letter_code
_entity_poly.pdbx_strand_id
1 'polypeptide(L)'
;MTLKAGDLLDHKYCLLHTLGRGGFGEVWLARDTVLGDHHVAIKFLNAAHPGKDKEFLIEMRALAGLNLPGIVTFHHHFRHQTQLALVMEHCAGGSLAQRLRDKQAVDAQVWVNQVVQWMLQLCDTLAVVHARGWVHHDIKPPNILLRDGMAVIADFGIVNTTGGTVIYSSPGKGLGLAHRDDAREDIYALGVTLLELLNRGHPWGKLTGVLLEAAKRQRTLPEGLDEPTWLIEIALRAIHPDAALRFQTAVDMAAALRARSVPVSVDRNAMKAHRAVLVGEQALKRGNWRKAENAAVAAQRVSPSLPSAVLLAGRIKLMQHQTDAAYDILKDAAHGPSGNLMGLELGWLHLQRGELPMALSTLSDEVSRNPLNIEAHCLLLECYWTVRRFDEMKRLAEVLRAEKCDNTAIENAGLLARLGLQELDAAWLEKQLARNKGSPFSLYNVQVALAGPHALGGWDSFLEKLVFQSYRFGLPAVLKSTNTVVIEYRGKKMTFTDKLISIGKLAANSLPIDAPTASRRHAVLVNVGNEVWLHDLRSTVGTWVDGVQVHGKQALLGVHDVEIGNEPLRVWSRHNLIA
;
A
#
# COMPACT_ATOMS: atom_id res chain seq x y z
N MET A 1 -42.59 23.33 -5.34
CA MET A 1 -43.74 23.70 -4.48
C MET A 1 -43.26 24.78 -3.52
N THR A 2 -44.10 25.76 -3.18
CA THR A 2 -43.66 26.93 -2.40
C THR A 2 -44.33 26.92 -1.03
N LEU A 3 -43.63 26.39 -0.03
CA LEU A 3 -43.96 26.58 1.38
C LEU A 3 -43.87 28.07 1.73
N LYS A 4 -44.76 28.57 2.58
CA LYS A 4 -44.82 29.99 2.98
C LYS A 4 -44.95 30.13 4.48
N ALA A 5 -44.43 31.27 4.97
CA ALA A 5 -44.71 31.72 6.33
C ALA A 5 -46.22 31.84 6.55
N GLY A 6 -46.72 31.32 7.67
CA GLY A 6 -48.13 31.24 8.01
C GLY A 6 -48.81 29.93 7.64
N ASP A 7 -48.19 29.07 6.83
CA ASP A 7 -48.76 27.76 6.50
C ASP A 7 -48.91 26.91 7.78
N LEU A 8 -50.10 26.33 8.00
CA LEU A 8 -50.39 25.42 9.10
C LEU A 8 -50.28 23.97 8.63
N LEU A 9 -49.30 23.25 9.17
CA LEU A 9 -48.97 21.88 8.81
C LEU A 9 -49.19 20.91 9.97
N ASP A 10 -49.51 19.66 9.65
CA ASP A 10 -49.80 18.61 10.65
C ASP A 10 -50.83 19.05 11.71
N HIS A 11 -51.74 19.94 11.31
CA HIS A 11 -52.79 20.57 12.13
C HIS A 11 -52.30 21.45 13.30
N LYS A 12 -50.99 21.62 13.52
CA LYS A 12 -50.46 22.36 14.67
C LYS A 12 -49.17 23.15 14.46
N TYR A 13 -48.46 22.96 13.35
CA TYR A 13 -47.21 23.68 13.10
C TYR A 13 -47.43 24.84 12.16
N CYS A 14 -47.39 26.06 12.71
CA CYS A 14 -47.42 27.28 11.91
C CYS A 14 -46.00 27.63 11.46
N LEU A 15 -45.72 27.56 10.16
CA LEU A 15 -44.40 27.92 9.61
C LEU A 15 -44.11 29.40 9.82
N LEU A 16 -42.91 29.73 10.28
CA LEU A 16 -42.47 31.11 10.52
C LEU A 16 -41.55 31.60 9.42
N HIS A 17 -40.34 31.05 9.33
CA HIS A 17 -39.36 31.39 8.31
C HIS A 17 -38.37 30.24 8.10
N THR A 18 -37.56 30.30 7.06
CA THR A 18 -36.57 29.27 6.74
C THR A 18 -35.33 29.42 7.63
N LEU A 19 -34.88 28.32 8.22
CA LEU A 19 -33.62 28.25 8.97
C LEU A 19 -32.43 27.93 8.06
N GLY A 20 -32.68 27.22 6.95
CA GLY A 20 -31.65 26.88 5.97
C GLY A 20 -32.17 26.10 4.78
N ARG A 21 -31.41 26.11 3.68
CA ARG A 21 -31.62 25.32 2.46
C ARG A 21 -30.35 24.56 2.13
N GLY A 22 -30.46 23.26 1.82
CA GLY A 22 -29.33 22.40 1.47
C GLY A 22 -29.70 21.30 0.49
N GLY A 23 -28.71 20.46 0.12
CA GLY A 23 -28.89 19.40 -0.88
C GLY A 23 -29.95 18.34 -0.52
N PHE A 24 -30.18 18.13 0.77
CA PHE A 24 -31.16 17.15 1.28
C PHE A 24 -32.55 17.75 1.55
N GLY A 25 -32.73 19.07 1.39
CA GLY A 25 -34.03 19.70 1.63
C GLY A 25 -33.98 21.11 2.22
N GLU A 26 -35.15 21.60 2.61
CA GLU A 26 -35.35 22.90 3.25
C GLU A 26 -35.77 22.71 4.71
N VAL A 27 -35.23 23.53 5.61
CA VAL A 27 -35.55 23.51 7.05
C VAL A 27 -36.29 24.80 7.42
N TRP A 28 -37.44 24.65 8.05
CA TRP A 28 -38.28 25.75 8.52
C TRP A 28 -38.33 25.80 10.04
N LEU A 29 -38.33 27.01 10.59
CA LEU A 29 -38.79 27.25 11.95
C LEU A 29 -40.31 27.24 11.94
N ALA A 30 -40.92 26.53 12.89
CA ALA A 30 -42.36 26.53 13.08
C ALA A 30 -42.72 26.69 14.55
N ARG A 31 -43.86 27.32 14.82
CA ARG A 31 -44.46 27.38 16.16
C ARG A 31 -45.47 26.24 16.32
N ASP A 32 -45.35 25.49 17.41
CA ASP A 32 -46.36 24.51 17.82
C ASP A 32 -47.54 25.24 18.47
N THR A 33 -48.64 25.38 17.74
CA THR A 33 -49.82 26.16 18.17
C THR A 33 -50.57 25.53 19.35
N VAL A 34 -50.30 24.25 19.66
CA VAL A 34 -50.91 23.55 20.81
C VAL A 34 -50.11 23.79 22.09
N LEU A 35 -48.77 23.89 21.96
CA LEU A 35 -47.85 24.13 23.09
C LEU A 35 -47.48 25.61 23.28
N GLY A 36 -48.14 26.53 22.55
CA GLY A 36 -47.95 27.97 22.69
C GLY A 36 -46.69 28.48 22.00
N ASP A 37 -45.74 29.05 22.77
CA ASP A 37 -44.49 29.63 22.24
C ASP A 37 -43.38 28.59 22.00
N HIS A 38 -43.73 27.31 22.00
CA HIS A 38 -42.80 26.24 21.68
C HIS A 38 -42.45 26.25 20.19
N HIS A 39 -41.16 26.33 19.87
CA HIS A 39 -40.66 26.35 18.51
C HIS A 39 -40.01 25.01 18.14
N VAL A 40 -40.23 24.56 16.92
CA VAL A 40 -39.63 23.34 16.34
C VAL A 40 -38.94 23.65 15.02
N ALA A 41 -37.98 22.81 14.65
CA ALA A 41 -37.39 22.80 13.31
C ALA A 41 -38.03 21.69 12.47
N ILE A 42 -38.54 22.03 11.29
CA ILE A 42 -39.16 21.08 10.35
C ILE A 42 -38.30 20.97 9.10
N LYS A 43 -37.67 19.81 8.90
CA LYS A 43 -36.87 19.49 7.70
C LYS A 43 -37.72 18.75 6.68
N PHE A 44 -37.92 19.35 5.51
CA PHE A 44 -38.60 18.73 4.38
C PHE A 44 -37.59 18.07 3.47
N LEU A 45 -37.67 16.74 3.33
CA LEU A 45 -36.76 15.99 2.46
C LEU A 45 -37.15 16.18 0.98
N ASN A 46 -36.15 16.29 0.11
CA ASN A 46 -36.37 16.35 -1.33
C ASN A 46 -36.94 15.01 -1.84
N ALA A 47 -37.90 15.05 -2.76
CA ALA A 47 -38.62 13.89 -3.29
C ALA A 47 -37.77 12.91 -4.16
N ALA A 48 -36.45 13.05 -4.15
CA ALA A 48 -35.54 12.37 -5.07
C ALA A 48 -35.26 10.90 -4.71
N HIS A 49 -35.76 10.38 -3.58
CA HIS A 49 -35.48 9.00 -3.12
C HIS A 49 -36.77 8.19 -2.87
N PRO A 50 -37.69 8.08 -3.85
CA PRO A 50 -38.91 7.28 -3.68
C PRO A 50 -38.54 5.81 -3.39
N GLY A 51 -38.93 5.32 -2.22
CA GLY A 51 -38.79 3.90 -1.84
C GLY A 51 -37.88 3.58 -0.64
N LYS A 52 -37.07 4.53 -0.14
CA LYS A 52 -36.19 4.32 1.03
C LYS A 52 -36.67 4.97 2.34
N ASP A 53 -37.81 5.66 2.32
CA ASP A 53 -38.37 6.34 3.49
C ASP A 53 -38.55 5.42 4.71
N LYS A 54 -38.87 4.13 4.48
CA LYS A 54 -39.08 3.16 5.57
C LYS A 54 -37.77 2.84 6.32
N GLU A 55 -36.68 2.57 5.60
CA GLU A 55 -35.36 2.28 6.19
C GLU A 55 -34.83 3.50 6.95
N PHE A 56 -34.91 4.67 6.31
CA PHE A 56 -34.54 5.95 6.90
C PHE A 56 -35.30 6.25 8.20
N LEU A 57 -36.62 6.03 8.22
CA LEU A 57 -37.45 6.24 9.42
C LEU A 57 -37.19 5.22 10.52
N ILE A 58 -36.78 3.99 10.19
CA ILE A 58 -36.37 2.97 11.18
C ILE A 58 -35.10 3.43 11.89
N GLU A 59 -34.09 3.84 11.14
CA GLU A 59 -32.82 4.34 11.71
C GLU A 59 -33.04 5.61 12.53
N MET A 60 -33.87 6.54 12.03
CA MET A 60 -34.15 7.78 12.75
C MET A 60 -34.91 7.56 14.05
N ARG A 61 -35.86 6.61 14.09
CA ARG A 61 -36.53 6.21 15.33
C ARG A 61 -35.58 5.53 16.31
N ALA A 62 -34.66 4.71 15.82
CA ALA A 62 -33.65 4.08 16.67
C ALA A 62 -32.73 5.13 17.33
N LEU A 63 -32.31 6.15 16.57
CA LEU A 63 -31.54 7.28 17.08
C LEU A 63 -32.33 8.14 18.07
N ALA A 64 -33.58 8.47 17.74
CA ALA A 64 -34.47 9.24 18.62
C ALA A 64 -34.71 8.54 19.97
N GLY A 65 -34.85 7.21 19.96
CA GLY A 65 -35.04 6.40 21.16
C GLY A 65 -33.85 6.40 22.13
N LEU A 66 -32.66 6.85 21.70
CA LEU A 66 -31.50 6.91 22.59
C LEU A 66 -31.51 8.11 23.53
N ASN A 67 -32.29 9.16 23.22
CA ASN A 67 -32.37 10.39 24.00
C ASN A 67 -30.98 10.92 24.45
N LEU A 68 -30.01 10.94 23.52
CA LEU A 68 -28.65 11.35 23.83
C LEU A 68 -28.58 12.87 23.95
N PRO A 69 -28.04 13.43 25.06
CA PRO A 69 -27.91 14.87 25.22
C PRO A 69 -27.15 15.53 24.06
N GLY A 70 -26.15 14.87 23.49
CA GLY A 70 -25.37 15.44 22.40
C GLY A 70 -26.00 15.39 21.01
N ILE A 71 -27.26 14.94 20.87
CA ILE A 71 -27.94 14.81 19.58
C ILE A 71 -29.21 15.65 19.59
N VAL A 72 -29.52 16.26 18.45
CA VAL A 72 -30.79 16.95 18.23
C VAL A 72 -31.96 15.99 18.43
N THR A 73 -32.85 16.33 19.35
CA THR A 73 -34.06 15.54 19.61
C THR A 73 -34.97 15.51 18.38
N PHE A 74 -35.31 14.31 17.94
CA PHE A 74 -36.36 14.08 16.96
C PHE A 74 -37.70 13.87 17.67
N HIS A 75 -38.71 14.66 17.33
CA HIS A 75 -40.04 14.59 17.96
C HIS A 75 -40.94 13.58 17.22
N HIS A 76 -41.17 13.79 15.94
CA HIS A 76 -41.91 12.87 15.06
C HIS A 76 -41.73 13.25 13.59
N HIS A 77 -42.45 12.57 12.69
CA HIS A 77 -42.52 12.92 11.29
C HIS A 77 -43.96 12.94 10.81
N PHE A 78 -44.20 13.66 9.72
CA PHE A 78 -45.46 13.62 8.98
C PHE A 78 -45.19 13.70 7.49
N ARG A 79 -46.21 13.42 6.68
CA ARG A 79 -46.14 13.68 5.24
C ARG A 79 -46.92 14.93 4.92
N HIS A 80 -46.28 15.83 4.19
CA HIS A 80 -46.97 16.93 3.54
C HIS A 80 -46.94 16.67 2.04
N GLN A 81 -48.09 16.28 1.49
CA GLN A 81 -48.21 15.79 0.11
C GLN A 81 -47.26 14.60 -0.14
N THR A 82 -46.26 14.77 -1.02
CA THR A 82 -45.28 13.73 -1.36
C THR A 82 -43.99 13.82 -0.55
N GLN A 83 -43.77 14.90 0.21
CA GLN A 83 -42.53 15.12 0.97
C GLN A 83 -42.66 14.59 2.40
N LEU A 84 -41.60 13.91 2.85
CA LEU A 84 -41.43 13.54 4.25
C LEU A 84 -40.91 14.75 5.02
N ALA A 85 -41.61 15.14 6.08
CA ALA A 85 -41.25 16.22 6.98
C ALA A 85 -40.82 15.63 8.34
N LEU A 86 -39.64 16.01 8.81
CA LEU A 86 -39.09 15.60 10.11
C LEU A 86 -39.19 16.76 11.09
N VAL A 87 -39.85 16.55 12.23
CA VAL A 87 -40.01 17.54 13.29
C VAL A 87 -38.98 17.28 14.37
N MET A 88 -38.18 18.30 14.66
CA MET A 88 -37.02 18.22 15.54
C MET A 88 -37.01 19.40 16.52
N GLU A 89 -36.23 19.28 17.59
CA GLU A 89 -36.00 20.38 18.52
C GLU A 89 -35.40 21.59 17.78
N HIS A 90 -35.83 22.79 18.16
CA HIS A 90 -35.23 24.02 17.67
C HIS A 90 -34.05 24.45 18.56
N CYS A 91 -32.84 24.40 18.01
CA CYS A 91 -31.64 24.91 18.68
C CYS A 91 -31.47 26.41 18.41
N ALA A 92 -31.93 27.26 19.32
CA ALA A 92 -31.93 28.72 19.17
C ALA A 92 -30.53 29.35 19.03
N GLY A 93 -29.47 28.67 19.50
CA GLY A 93 -28.09 29.12 19.35
C GLY A 93 -27.54 29.01 17.91
N GLY A 94 -28.31 28.43 16.98
CA GLY A 94 -27.91 28.26 15.60
C GLY A 94 -26.85 27.18 15.40
N SER A 95 -26.21 27.17 14.23
CA SER A 95 -25.13 26.24 13.87
C SER A 95 -23.75 26.83 14.12
N LEU A 96 -22.72 25.98 14.26
CA LEU A 96 -21.33 26.45 14.27
C LEU A 96 -20.95 27.17 12.97
N ALA A 97 -21.57 26.80 11.84
CA ALA A 97 -21.38 27.54 10.59
C ALA A 97 -21.94 28.98 10.66
N GLN A 98 -23.07 29.20 11.32
CA GLN A 98 -23.58 30.56 11.59
C GLN A 98 -22.62 31.30 12.53
N ARG A 99 -22.17 30.63 13.60
CA ARG A 99 -21.23 31.21 14.56
C ARG A 99 -19.92 31.68 13.91
N LEU A 100 -19.40 30.93 12.93
CA LEU A 100 -18.24 31.32 12.12
C LEU A 100 -18.50 32.54 11.24
N ARG A 101 -19.70 32.66 10.67
CA ARG A 101 -20.09 33.80 9.82
C ARG A 101 -20.32 35.08 10.60
N ASP A 102 -20.81 34.98 11.83
CA ASP A 102 -21.25 36.13 12.62
C ASP A 102 -20.10 37.07 13.05
N LYS A 103 -18.83 36.71 12.79
CA LYS A 103 -17.61 37.54 12.93
C LYS A 103 -17.56 38.46 14.15
N GLN A 104 -18.23 38.09 15.24
CA GLN A 104 -18.19 38.87 16.47
C GLN A 104 -16.75 38.93 16.95
N ALA A 105 -16.33 40.12 17.37
CA ALA A 105 -15.03 40.30 18.00
C ALA A 105 -15.04 39.53 19.33
N VAL A 106 -14.40 38.36 19.31
CA VAL A 106 -14.20 37.51 20.48
C VAL A 106 -12.70 37.35 20.62
N ASP A 107 -12.21 37.56 21.84
CA ASP A 107 -10.82 37.31 22.21
C ASP A 107 -10.38 35.92 21.73
N ALA A 108 -9.16 35.84 21.17
CA ALA A 108 -8.67 34.61 20.56
C ALA A 108 -8.62 33.46 21.57
N GLN A 109 -8.17 33.72 22.80
CA GLN A 109 -8.08 32.69 23.84
C GLN A 109 -9.46 32.21 24.29
N VAL A 110 -10.44 33.11 24.38
CA VAL A 110 -11.83 32.76 24.68
C VAL A 110 -12.43 31.88 23.58
N TRP A 111 -12.17 32.22 22.31
CA TRP A 111 -12.62 31.43 21.16
C TRP A 111 -12.04 30.01 21.20
N VAL A 112 -10.74 29.87 21.38
CA VAL A 112 -10.06 28.57 21.46
C VAL A 112 -10.61 27.71 22.59
N ASN A 113 -10.80 28.31 23.77
CA ASN A 113 -11.38 27.58 24.91
C ASN A 113 -12.79 27.08 24.60
N GLN A 114 -13.61 27.90 23.94
CA GLN A 114 -14.94 27.52 23.53
C GLN A 114 -14.94 26.41 22.47
N VAL A 115 -14.04 26.49 21.49
CA VAL A 115 -13.85 25.44 20.48
C VAL A 115 -13.49 24.13 21.17
N VAL A 116 -12.52 24.12 22.08
CA VAL A 116 -12.13 22.91 22.83
C VAL A 116 -13.33 22.31 23.59
N GLN A 117 -14.18 23.13 24.22
CA GLN A 117 -15.39 22.65 24.89
C GLN A 117 -16.37 21.99 23.92
N TRP A 118 -16.63 22.60 22.76
CA TRP A 118 -17.47 21.99 21.72
C TRP A 118 -16.88 20.68 21.21
N MET A 119 -15.57 20.63 20.96
CA MET A 119 -14.91 19.40 20.51
C MET A 119 -15.03 18.27 21.53
N LEU A 120 -14.89 18.56 22.83
CA LEU A 120 -15.07 17.57 23.89
C LEU A 120 -16.50 17.01 23.91
N GLN A 121 -17.51 17.90 23.82
CA GLN A 121 -18.92 17.50 23.75
C GLN A 121 -19.22 16.61 22.54
N LEU A 122 -18.65 16.97 21.37
CA LEU A 122 -18.79 16.18 20.15
C LEU A 122 -18.10 14.81 20.27
N CYS A 123 -16.89 14.75 20.82
CA CYS A 123 -16.20 13.48 21.05
C CYS A 123 -16.96 12.57 22.01
N ASP A 124 -17.47 13.11 23.13
CA ASP A 124 -18.24 12.35 24.11
C ASP A 124 -19.53 11.81 23.47
N THR A 125 -20.18 12.59 22.62
CA THR A 125 -21.37 12.15 21.85
C THR A 125 -21.03 11.05 20.86
N LEU A 126 -20.01 11.26 20.01
CA LEU A 126 -19.60 10.31 18.99
C LEU A 126 -19.13 8.99 19.60
N ALA A 127 -18.47 9.00 20.76
CA ALA A 127 -18.11 7.78 21.47
C ALA A 127 -19.33 6.89 21.75
N VAL A 128 -20.44 7.49 22.17
CA VAL A 128 -21.70 6.78 22.47
C VAL A 128 -22.38 6.26 21.21
N VAL A 129 -22.32 7.02 20.12
CA VAL A 129 -22.85 6.65 18.79
C VAL A 129 -22.04 5.50 18.18
N HIS A 130 -20.71 5.64 18.15
CA HIS A 130 -19.77 4.66 17.59
C HIS A 130 -19.80 3.33 18.34
N ALA A 131 -19.94 3.37 19.67
CA ALA A 131 -20.09 2.16 20.50
C ALA A 131 -21.34 1.32 20.15
N ARG A 132 -22.33 1.91 19.45
CA ARG A 132 -23.53 1.23 18.96
C ARG A 132 -23.44 0.80 17.48
N GLY A 133 -22.28 0.99 16.85
CA GLY A 133 -22.06 0.64 15.44
C GLY A 133 -22.64 1.63 14.44
N TRP A 134 -22.93 2.86 14.87
CA TRP A 134 -23.37 3.93 13.98
C TRP A 134 -22.23 4.88 13.67
N VAL A 135 -22.11 5.29 12.42
CA VAL A 135 -21.16 6.30 11.92
C VAL A 135 -21.95 7.37 11.18
N HIS A 136 -21.70 8.64 11.50
CA HIS A 136 -22.52 9.76 11.03
C HIS A 136 -22.23 10.13 9.57
N HIS A 137 -20.97 10.10 9.14
CA HIS A 137 -20.50 10.40 7.78
C HIS A 137 -20.64 11.84 7.26
N ASP A 138 -21.18 12.77 8.05
CA ASP A 138 -21.40 14.17 7.64
C ASP A 138 -21.21 15.15 8.80
N ILE A 139 -20.19 14.91 9.64
CA ILE A 139 -19.77 15.85 10.68
C ILE A 139 -19.16 17.08 10.03
N LYS A 140 -19.77 18.26 10.29
CA LYS A 140 -19.34 19.55 9.76
C LYS A 140 -20.05 20.69 10.51
N PRO A 141 -19.52 21.94 10.51
CA PRO A 141 -20.13 23.06 11.22
C PRO A 141 -21.62 23.31 10.92
N PRO A 142 -22.14 23.11 9.68
CA PRO A 142 -23.58 23.22 9.42
C PRO A 142 -24.47 22.21 10.16
N ASN A 143 -23.94 21.02 10.48
CA ASN A 143 -24.67 19.94 11.14
C ASN A 143 -24.40 19.88 12.65
N ILE A 144 -23.65 20.85 13.19
CA ILE A 144 -23.41 20.98 14.62
C ILE A 144 -24.13 22.23 15.10
N LEU A 145 -25.18 22.04 15.90
CA LEU A 145 -26.02 23.10 16.44
C LEU A 145 -25.65 23.43 17.89
N LEU A 146 -26.14 24.57 18.36
CA LEU A 146 -25.92 25.05 19.73
C LEU A 146 -27.24 25.04 20.50
N ARG A 147 -27.35 24.12 21.46
CA ARG A 147 -28.44 24.07 22.44
C ARG A 147 -27.94 24.66 23.75
N ASP A 148 -28.38 25.88 24.06
CA ASP A 148 -27.93 26.63 25.25
C ASP A 148 -26.40 26.72 25.37
N GLY A 149 -25.72 26.86 24.23
CA GLY A 149 -24.25 26.92 24.13
C GLY A 149 -23.53 25.57 24.08
N MET A 150 -24.24 24.44 24.30
CA MET A 150 -23.72 23.08 24.10
C MET A 150 -23.76 22.70 22.61
N ALA A 151 -22.68 22.13 22.10
CA ALA A 151 -22.62 21.54 20.77
C ALA A 151 -23.43 20.23 20.73
N VAL A 152 -24.42 20.18 19.84
CA VAL A 152 -25.24 18.99 19.57
C VAL A 152 -25.20 18.64 18.09
N ILE A 153 -25.20 17.35 17.78
CA ILE A 153 -25.11 16.82 16.43
C ILE A 153 -26.51 16.69 15.82
N ALA A 154 -26.67 17.23 14.63
CA ALA A 154 -27.88 17.16 13.82
C ALA A 154 -27.62 16.38 12.52
N ASP A 155 -28.71 16.01 11.85
CA ASP A 155 -28.69 15.48 10.47
C ASP A 155 -27.98 14.13 10.28
N PHE A 156 -28.52 13.09 10.92
CA PHE A 156 -28.15 11.68 10.72
C PHE A 156 -28.67 11.11 9.39
N GLY A 157 -28.90 11.96 8.39
CA GLY A 157 -29.61 11.58 7.17
C GLY A 157 -28.87 10.63 6.23
N ILE A 158 -27.60 10.34 6.51
CA ILE A 158 -26.73 9.47 5.72
C ILE A 158 -25.90 8.51 6.58
N VAL A 159 -26.39 8.17 7.78
CA VAL A 159 -25.75 7.21 8.69
C VAL A 159 -25.44 5.90 8.01
N ASN A 160 -24.25 5.35 8.27
CA ASN A 160 -23.76 4.09 7.69
C ASN A 160 -23.89 4.00 6.16
N THR A 161 -23.86 5.14 5.47
CA THR A 161 -23.72 5.21 4.02
C THR A 161 -22.31 5.65 3.64
N THR A 162 -21.95 5.51 2.36
CA THR A 162 -20.69 6.06 1.82
C THR A 162 -20.80 7.51 1.38
N GLY A 163 -21.95 8.18 1.60
CA GLY A 163 -22.19 9.58 1.27
C GLY A 163 -21.50 10.56 2.23
N GLY A 164 -21.61 11.86 1.97
CA GLY A 164 -21.05 12.90 2.83
C GLY A 164 -20.59 14.11 2.04
N THR A 165 -20.23 15.18 2.75
CA THR A 165 -19.69 16.38 2.09
C THR A 165 -18.23 16.15 1.71
N VAL A 166 -17.94 16.14 0.41
CA VAL A 166 -16.60 15.80 -0.15
C VAL A 166 -15.47 16.55 0.55
N ILE A 167 -15.64 17.85 0.84
CA ILE A 167 -14.58 18.67 1.42
C ILE A 167 -14.19 18.26 2.87
N TYR A 168 -15.11 17.64 3.62
CA TYR A 168 -14.87 17.09 4.98
C TYR A 168 -14.55 15.59 4.97
N SER A 169 -14.68 14.93 3.82
CA SER A 169 -14.45 13.49 3.69
C SER A 169 -12.96 13.17 3.55
N SER A 170 -12.53 12.04 4.10
CA SER A 170 -11.14 11.59 4.02
C SER A 170 -10.72 11.23 2.58
N PRO A 171 -9.41 11.33 2.24
CA PRO A 171 -8.91 10.87 0.94
C PRO A 171 -9.24 9.41 0.64
N GLY A 172 -9.20 8.54 1.67
CA GLY A 172 -9.51 7.11 1.53
C GLY A 172 -10.96 6.86 1.15
N LYS A 173 -11.90 7.68 1.66
CA LYS A 173 -13.31 7.61 1.29
C LYS A 173 -13.56 7.96 -0.18
N GLY A 174 -12.86 8.97 -0.72
CA GLY A 174 -12.90 9.31 -2.15
C GLY A 174 -12.39 8.19 -3.07
N LEU A 175 -11.57 7.28 -2.55
CA LEU A 175 -11.04 6.10 -3.26
C LEU A 175 -11.85 4.83 -3.02
N GLY A 176 -12.94 4.88 -2.23
CA GLY A 176 -13.74 3.70 -1.88
C GLY A 176 -13.06 2.74 -0.89
N LEU A 177 -12.00 3.19 -0.21
CA LEU A 177 -11.24 2.38 0.77
C LEU A 177 -11.83 2.43 2.19
N ALA A 178 -12.72 3.38 2.46
CA ALA A 178 -13.37 3.52 3.75
C ALA A 178 -14.60 2.61 3.84
N HIS A 179 -14.66 1.77 4.88
CA HIS A 179 -15.86 1.00 5.20
C HIS A 179 -16.95 1.91 5.76
N ARG A 180 -18.22 1.61 5.44
CA ARG A 180 -19.38 2.36 5.95
C ARG A 180 -19.51 2.35 7.48
N ASP A 181 -18.92 1.37 8.14
CA ASP A 181 -18.97 1.20 9.59
C ASP A 181 -17.68 1.70 10.27
N ASP A 182 -16.80 2.38 9.54
CA ASP A 182 -15.53 2.90 10.06
C ASP A 182 -15.72 4.26 10.76
N ALA A 183 -15.83 4.22 12.10
CA ALA A 183 -15.95 5.38 12.98
C ALA A 183 -14.82 6.42 12.80
N ARG A 184 -13.66 6.03 12.24
CA ARG A 184 -12.51 6.93 12.03
C ARG A 184 -12.76 7.94 10.91
N GLU A 185 -13.82 7.77 10.12
CA GLU A 185 -14.27 8.79 9.17
C GLU A 185 -14.91 10.00 9.86
N ASP A 186 -15.70 9.78 10.92
CA ASP A 186 -16.23 10.89 11.73
C ASP A 186 -15.11 11.63 12.47
N ILE A 187 -14.09 10.89 12.94
CA ILE A 187 -12.89 11.47 13.57
C ILE A 187 -12.14 12.37 12.58
N TYR A 188 -12.00 11.93 11.32
CA TYR A 188 -11.38 12.75 10.28
C TYR A 188 -12.18 14.04 10.05
N ALA A 189 -13.50 13.93 9.86
CA ALA A 189 -14.39 15.07 9.62
C ALA A 189 -14.43 16.03 10.81
N LEU A 190 -14.34 15.50 12.04
CA LEU A 190 -14.21 16.28 13.28
C LEU A 190 -12.87 17.01 13.35
N GLY A 191 -11.78 16.40 12.88
CA GLY A 191 -10.46 17.04 12.74
C GLY A 191 -10.47 18.19 11.73
N VAL A 192 -11.15 18.04 10.59
CA VAL A 192 -11.35 19.13 9.61
C VAL A 192 -12.18 20.25 10.23
N THR A 193 -13.26 19.90 10.94
CA THR A 193 -14.11 20.85 11.66
C THR A 193 -13.32 21.64 12.70
N LEU A 194 -12.42 20.99 13.44
CA LEU A 194 -11.51 21.65 14.38
C LEU A 194 -10.63 22.69 13.65
N LEU A 195 -9.98 22.30 12.55
CA LEU A 195 -9.14 23.23 11.77
C LEU A 195 -9.94 24.42 11.23
N GLU A 196 -11.16 24.18 10.76
CA GLU A 196 -12.04 25.25 10.29
C GLU A 196 -12.44 26.21 11.40
N LEU A 197 -12.74 25.71 12.60
CA LEU A 197 -13.07 26.54 13.76
C LEU A 197 -11.88 27.39 14.19
N LEU A 198 -10.68 26.82 14.21
CA LEU A 198 -9.43 27.52 14.55
C LEU A 198 -9.07 28.57 13.50
N ASN A 199 -9.10 28.20 12.22
CA ASN A 199 -8.81 29.08 11.11
C ASN A 199 -9.92 30.12 10.83
N ARG A 200 -11.06 30.01 11.52
CA ARG A 200 -12.29 30.79 11.27
C ARG A 200 -12.74 30.74 9.80
N GLY A 201 -12.58 29.57 9.18
CA GLY A 201 -12.89 29.32 7.79
C GLY A 201 -12.28 28.00 7.33
N HIS A 202 -12.94 27.33 6.37
CA HIS A 202 -12.52 26.00 5.96
C HIS A 202 -11.07 25.99 5.43
N PRO A 203 -10.19 25.08 5.91
CA PRO A 203 -8.76 25.12 5.60
C PRO A 203 -8.45 25.02 4.10
N TRP A 204 -9.30 24.30 3.36
CA TRP A 204 -9.18 24.12 1.90
C TRP A 204 -10.37 24.69 1.11
N GLY A 205 -11.10 25.66 1.68
CA GLY A 205 -12.37 26.14 1.09
C GLY A 205 -12.26 26.73 -0.32
N LYS A 206 -11.06 27.10 -0.76
CA LYS A 206 -10.78 27.64 -2.11
C LYS A 206 -10.34 26.56 -3.12
N LEU A 207 -10.11 25.33 -2.67
CA LEU A 207 -9.57 24.24 -3.49
C LEU A 207 -10.68 23.30 -3.97
N THR A 208 -10.52 22.74 -5.16
CA THR A 208 -11.44 21.74 -5.74
C THR A 208 -10.66 20.63 -6.47
N GLY A 209 -11.33 19.52 -6.74
CA GLY A 209 -10.78 18.41 -7.53
C GLY A 209 -9.44 17.89 -7.01
N VAL A 210 -8.48 17.72 -7.91
CA VAL A 210 -7.14 17.15 -7.61
C VAL A 210 -6.38 17.99 -6.57
N LEU A 211 -6.51 19.32 -6.59
CA LEU A 211 -5.82 20.20 -5.64
C LEU A 211 -6.35 20.03 -4.21
N LEU A 212 -7.66 19.85 -4.06
CA LEU A 212 -8.27 19.54 -2.76
C LEU A 212 -7.77 18.19 -2.23
N GLU A 213 -7.77 17.16 -3.08
CA GLU A 213 -7.30 15.83 -2.67
C GLU A 213 -5.80 15.80 -2.35
N ALA A 214 -4.98 16.57 -3.08
CA ALA A 214 -3.56 16.75 -2.75
C ALA A 214 -3.39 17.43 -1.39
N ALA A 215 -4.12 18.52 -1.11
CA ALA A 215 -4.02 19.24 0.16
C ALA A 215 -4.46 18.37 1.35
N LYS A 216 -5.51 17.56 1.20
CA LYS A 216 -5.92 16.58 2.22
C LYS A 216 -4.85 15.52 2.48
N ARG A 217 -4.25 14.96 1.41
CA ARG A 217 -3.17 13.96 1.53
C ARG A 217 -1.91 14.54 2.19
N GLN A 218 -1.58 15.79 1.88
CA GLN A 218 -0.43 16.50 2.44
C GLN A 218 -0.74 17.09 3.83
N ARG A 219 -2.01 17.13 4.25
CA ARG A 219 -2.50 17.82 5.45
C ARG A 219 -2.03 19.28 5.50
N THR A 220 -2.13 19.97 4.37
CA THR A 220 -1.68 21.36 4.25
C THR A 220 -2.47 22.24 5.22
N LEU A 221 -1.76 22.92 6.13
CA LEU A 221 -2.37 23.87 7.06
C LEU A 221 -2.65 25.22 6.38
N PRO A 222 -3.65 25.97 6.83
CA PRO A 222 -3.88 27.34 6.38
C PRO A 222 -2.69 28.26 6.69
N GLU A 223 -2.38 29.18 5.77
CA GLU A 223 -1.39 30.22 6.00
C GLU A 223 -1.82 31.14 7.15
N GLY A 224 -0.89 31.43 8.07
CA GLY A 224 -1.14 32.33 9.20
C GLY A 224 -1.96 31.73 10.34
N LEU A 225 -2.18 30.41 10.37
CA LEU A 225 -2.79 29.72 11.52
C LEU A 225 -1.85 29.81 12.74
N ASP A 226 -2.15 30.72 13.66
CA ASP A 226 -1.38 30.98 14.89
C ASP A 226 -2.18 30.52 16.12
N GLU A 227 -2.16 29.20 16.35
CA GLU A 227 -2.95 28.54 17.39
C GLU A 227 -2.05 27.59 18.22
N PRO A 228 -2.44 27.21 19.45
CA PRO A 228 -1.61 26.36 20.29
C PRO A 228 -1.20 25.06 19.58
N THR A 229 0.11 24.78 19.55
CA THR A 229 0.69 23.65 18.80
C THR A 229 0.02 22.32 19.12
N TRP A 230 -0.26 22.05 20.39
CA TRP A 230 -0.92 20.80 20.81
C TRP A 230 -2.30 20.59 20.18
N LEU A 231 -3.02 21.67 19.87
CA LEU A 231 -4.35 21.60 19.28
C LEU A 231 -4.27 21.36 17.76
N ILE A 232 -3.28 21.98 17.11
CA ILE A 232 -2.92 21.69 15.71
C ILE A 232 -2.45 20.22 15.58
N GLU A 233 -1.64 19.71 16.51
CA GLU A 233 -1.22 18.31 16.53
C GLU A 233 -2.40 17.33 16.63
N ILE A 234 -3.37 17.62 17.51
CA ILE A 234 -4.60 16.82 17.63
C ILE A 234 -5.36 16.86 16.30
N ALA A 235 -5.51 18.03 15.69
CA ALA A 235 -6.18 18.13 14.40
C ALA A 235 -5.45 17.32 13.32
N LEU A 236 -4.12 17.46 13.20
CA LEU A 236 -3.28 16.74 12.23
C LEU A 236 -3.27 15.23 12.44
N ARG A 237 -3.40 14.76 13.70
CA ARG A 237 -3.60 13.35 14.04
C ARG A 237 -4.98 12.87 13.59
N ALA A 238 -6.03 13.63 13.85
CA ALA A 238 -7.39 13.30 13.43
C ALA A 238 -7.53 13.25 11.89
N ILE A 239 -6.91 14.20 11.17
CA ILE A 239 -6.96 14.28 9.69
C ILE A 239 -5.86 13.47 8.99
N HIS A 240 -5.24 12.49 9.66
CA HIS A 240 -4.23 11.67 9.02
C HIS A 240 -4.82 10.93 7.79
N PRO A 241 -4.18 10.96 6.59
CA PRO A 241 -4.74 10.30 5.40
C PRO A 241 -5.00 8.81 5.64
N ASP A 242 -4.05 8.14 6.29
CA ASP A 242 -4.21 6.78 6.81
C ASP A 242 -5.06 6.74 8.08
N ALA A 243 -6.15 5.97 8.04
CA ALA A 243 -7.04 5.73 9.17
C ALA A 243 -6.35 5.00 10.34
N ALA A 244 -5.37 4.12 10.08
CA ALA A 244 -4.65 3.42 11.14
C ALA A 244 -3.76 4.36 11.99
N LEU A 245 -3.41 5.52 11.43
CA LEU A 245 -2.61 6.55 12.10
C LEU A 245 -3.45 7.71 12.64
N ARG A 246 -4.78 7.60 12.63
CA ARG A 246 -5.68 8.54 13.33
C ARG A 246 -5.82 8.18 14.81
N PHE A 247 -6.60 8.97 15.55
CA PHE A 247 -7.23 8.46 16.77
C PHE A 247 -8.13 7.27 16.40
N GLN A 248 -8.07 6.18 17.15
CA GLN A 248 -8.84 4.99 16.82
C GLN A 248 -10.27 5.10 17.35
N THR A 249 -10.49 5.91 18.38
CA THR A 249 -11.82 6.20 18.93
C THR A 249 -11.99 7.70 19.23
N ALA A 250 -13.24 8.16 19.30
CA ALA A 250 -13.55 9.52 19.77
C ALA A 250 -13.12 9.74 21.24
N VAL A 251 -13.07 8.67 22.04
CA VAL A 251 -12.54 8.69 23.42
C VAL A 251 -11.06 9.06 23.44
N ASP A 252 -10.27 8.50 22.52
CA ASP A 252 -8.83 8.82 22.41
C ASP A 252 -8.61 10.30 22.07
N MET A 253 -9.41 10.85 21.14
CA MET A 253 -9.34 12.26 20.78
C MET A 253 -9.78 13.16 21.94
N ALA A 254 -10.84 12.80 22.68
CA ALA A 254 -11.25 13.53 23.89
C ALA A 254 -10.17 13.52 24.97
N ALA A 255 -9.52 12.37 25.19
CA ALA A 255 -8.42 12.24 26.14
C ALA A 255 -7.25 13.14 25.74
N ALA A 256 -6.88 13.19 24.46
CA ALA A 256 -5.84 14.08 23.95
C ALA A 256 -6.19 15.57 24.15
N LEU A 257 -7.44 15.97 23.89
CA LEU A 257 -7.92 17.34 24.13
C LEU A 257 -7.84 17.71 25.62
N ARG A 258 -8.26 16.81 26.52
CA ARG A 258 -8.17 17.04 27.99
C ARG A 258 -6.71 17.11 28.46
N ALA A 259 -5.84 16.26 27.92
CA ALA A 259 -4.42 16.21 28.25
C ALA A 259 -3.58 17.28 27.55
N ARG A 260 -4.16 18.03 26.61
CA ARG A 260 -3.48 19.02 25.75
C ARG A 260 -2.21 18.48 25.10
N SER A 261 -2.26 17.24 24.64
CA SER A 261 -1.14 16.56 23.98
C SER A 261 -1.63 15.36 23.19
N VAL A 262 -0.90 15.01 22.14
CA VAL A 262 -1.08 13.72 21.45
C VAL A 262 -0.10 12.72 22.08
N PRO A 263 -0.56 11.76 22.90
CA PRO A 263 0.33 10.78 23.49
C PRO A 263 0.96 9.92 22.39
N VAL A 264 2.29 9.86 22.35
CA VAL A 264 3.01 8.92 21.49
C VAL A 264 2.84 7.53 22.09
N SER A 265 1.93 6.72 21.52
CA SER A 265 1.75 5.33 21.92
C SER A 265 2.95 4.51 21.45
N VAL A 266 3.87 4.17 22.36
CA VAL A 266 4.97 3.25 22.08
C VAL A 266 4.43 1.81 22.16
N ASP A 267 4.19 1.21 21.00
CA ASP A 267 3.77 -0.20 20.94
C ASP A 267 4.98 -1.13 21.21
N ARG A 268 4.98 -1.71 22.42
CA ARG A 268 6.01 -2.68 22.84
C ARG A 268 6.03 -3.93 21.95
N ASN A 269 4.89 -4.34 21.38
CA ASN A 269 4.82 -5.48 20.47
C ASN A 269 5.44 -5.12 19.12
N ALA A 270 5.13 -3.94 18.56
CA ALA A 270 5.81 -3.44 17.37
C ALA A 270 7.34 -3.36 17.57
N MET A 271 7.81 -2.89 18.74
CA MET A 271 9.25 -2.88 19.05
C MET A 271 9.87 -4.29 19.08
N LYS A 272 9.19 -5.27 19.70
CA LYS A 272 9.64 -6.66 19.74
C LYS A 272 9.65 -7.28 18.34
N ALA A 273 8.61 -7.05 17.55
CA ALA A 273 8.52 -7.51 16.17
C ALA A 273 9.63 -6.90 15.31
N HIS A 274 9.85 -5.59 15.41
CA HIS A 274 10.93 -4.92 14.66
C HIS A 274 12.33 -5.43 15.07
N ARG A 275 12.54 -5.76 16.35
CA ARG A 275 13.79 -6.41 16.77
C ARG A 275 14.00 -7.76 16.10
N ALA A 276 12.94 -8.56 15.94
CA ALA A 276 13.02 -9.80 15.17
C ALA A 276 13.30 -9.53 13.68
N VAL A 277 12.73 -8.48 13.09
CA VAL A 277 13.04 -8.05 11.72
C VAL A 277 14.53 -7.79 11.54
N LEU A 278 15.15 -7.00 12.42
CA LEU A 278 16.60 -6.71 12.36
C LEU A 278 17.46 -7.98 12.42
N VAL A 279 17.05 -8.97 13.22
CA VAL A 279 17.71 -10.29 13.26
C VAL A 279 17.58 -11.01 11.93
N GLY A 280 16.40 -10.94 11.30
CA GLY A 280 16.13 -11.55 10.01
C GLY A 280 16.92 -10.92 8.86
N GLU A 281 16.97 -9.59 8.80
CA GLU A 281 17.76 -8.85 7.80
C GLU A 281 19.26 -9.18 7.91
N GLN A 282 19.79 -9.23 9.13
CA GLN A 282 21.18 -9.60 9.37
C GLN A 282 21.46 -11.06 8.99
N ALA A 283 20.47 -11.95 9.17
CA ALA A 283 20.58 -13.34 8.73
C ALA A 283 20.58 -13.46 7.20
N LEU A 284 19.75 -12.68 6.49
CA LEU A 284 19.77 -12.60 5.02
C LEU A 284 21.12 -12.13 4.49
N LYS A 285 21.69 -11.07 5.08
CA LYS A 285 23.05 -10.58 4.71
C LYS A 285 24.13 -11.64 4.86
N ARG A 286 23.95 -12.60 5.77
CA ARG A 286 24.87 -13.72 6.02
C ARG A 286 24.51 -15.00 5.24
N GLY A 287 23.45 -14.98 4.42
CA GLY A 287 22.97 -16.15 3.69
C GLY A 287 22.35 -17.24 4.55
N ASN A 288 21.86 -16.91 5.76
CA ASN A 288 21.19 -17.86 6.65
C ASN A 288 19.66 -17.74 6.54
N TRP A 289 19.11 -18.46 5.57
CA TRP A 289 17.70 -18.44 5.20
C TRP A 289 16.76 -18.88 6.30
N ARG A 290 17.03 -20.02 6.93
CA ARG A 290 16.17 -20.60 7.98
C ARG A 290 16.06 -19.65 9.18
N LYS A 291 17.17 -19.00 9.55
CA LYS A 291 17.16 -18.00 10.62
C LYS A 291 16.37 -16.75 10.22
N ALA A 292 16.48 -16.31 8.97
CA ALA A 292 15.70 -15.17 8.46
C ALA A 292 14.19 -15.47 8.46
N GLU A 293 13.80 -16.65 7.99
CA GLU A 293 12.40 -17.09 7.95
C GLU A 293 11.81 -17.23 9.36
N ASN A 294 12.52 -17.87 10.29
CA ASN A 294 12.09 -17.95 11.69
C ASN A 294 11.91 -16.56 12.33
N ALA A 295 12.79 -15.62 12.00
CA ALA A 295 12.70 -14.26 12.51
C ALA A 295 11.51 -13.50 11.91
N ALA A 296 11.23 -13.66 10.62
CA ALA A 296 10.06 -13.09 9.96
C ALA A 296 8.74 -13.64 10.55
N VAL A 297 8.66 -14.95 10.75
CA VAL A 297 7.50 -15.61 11.38
C VAL A 297 7.30 -15.09 12.82
N ALA A 298 8.38 -14.95 13.59
CA ALA A 298 8.31 -14.39 14.94
C ALA A 298 7.82 -12.94 14.93
N ALA A 299 8.27 -12.12 13.97
CA ALA A 299 7.84 -10.74 13.82
C ALA A 299 6.35 -10.65 13.48
N GLN A 300 5.89 -11.41 12.48
CA GLN A 300 4.48 -11.45 12.07
C GLN A 300 3.56 -11.97 13.17
N ARG A 301 4.00 -12.95 13.98
CA ARG A 301 3.22 -13.44 15.11
C ARG A 301 2.95 -12.38 16.16
N VAL A 302 3.90 -11.46 16.37
CA VAL A 302 3.81 -10.42 17.41
C VAL A 302 3.09 -9.17 16.88
N SER A 303 3.34 -8.79 15.64
CA SER A 303 2.72 -7.62 14.99
C SER A 303 2.56 -7.89 13.48
N PRO A 304 1.43 -8.51 13.06
CA PRO A 304 1.23 -8.93 11.67
C PRO A 304 1.21 -7.77 10.68
N SER A 305 0.70 -6.61 11.09
CA SER A 305 0.55 -5.41 10.27
C SER A 305 1.78 -4.49 10.29
N LEU A 306 2.85 -4.84 11.02
CA LEU A 306 4.05 -4.02 11.06
C LEU A 306 4.72 -4.00 9.67
N PRO A 307 4.88 -2.84 9.00
CA PRO A 307 5.37 -2.80 7.61
C PRO A 307 6.72 -3.48 7.41
N SER A 308 7.67 -3.28 8.34
CA SER A 308 8.98 -3.93 8.28
C SER A 308 8.92 -5.46 8.42
N ALA A 309 7.93 -6.00 9.15
CA ALA A 309 7.72 -7.44 9.27
C ALA A 309 7.12 -8.03 7.99
N VAL A 310 6.14 -7.33 7.41
CA VAL A 310 5.53 -7.69 6.12
C VAL A 310 6.58 -7.68 5.01
N LEU A 311 7.40 -6.62 4.93
CA LEU A 311 8.48 -6.49 3.95
C LEU A 311 9.50 -7.63 4.06
N LEU A 312 9.99 -7.92 5.27
CA LEU A 312 10.95 -9.01 5.47
C LEU A 312 10.37 -10.35 5.01
N ALA A 313 9.13 -10.65 5.38
CA ALA A 313 8.47 -11.90 4.99
C ALA A 313 8.25 -12.00 3.48
N GLY A 314 7.74 -10.94 2.85
CA GLY A 314 7.55 -10.87 1.40
C GLY A 314 8.88 -11.04 0.65
N ARG A 315 9.93 -10.36 1.11
CA ARG A 315 11.28 -10.48 0.54
C ARG A 315 11.83 -11.91 0.61
N ILE A 316 11.64 -12.60 1.74
CA ILE A 316 12.05 -14.01 1.88
C ILE A 316 11.33 -14.87 0.85
N LYS A 317 10.02 -14.65 0.63
CA LYS A 317 9.24 -15.39 -0.36
C LYS A 317 9.67 -15.10 -1.80
N LEU A 318 9.98 -13.84 -2.14
CA LEU A 318 10.58 -13.48 -3.43
C LEU A 318 11.93 -14.16 -3.67
N MET A 319 12.79 -14.19 -2.64
CA MET A 319 14.09 -14.87 -2.70
C MET A 319 13.99 -16.38 -2.91
N GLN A 320 12.92 -17.00 -2.37
CA GLN A 320 12.56 -18.41 -2.54
C GLN A 320 11.82 -18.70 -3.85
N HIS A 321 11.57 -17.69 -4.70
CA HIS A 321 10.75 -17.80 -5.91
C HIS A 321 9.29 -18.25 -5.64
N GLN A 322 8.81 -18.02 -4.41
CA GLN A 322 7.42 -18.29 -4.01
C GLN A 322 6.57 -17.06 -4.34
N THR A 323 6.43 -16.76 -5.64
CA THR A 323 5.87 -15.50 -6.15
C THR A 323 4.44 -15.24 -5.67
N ASP A 324 3.58 -16.26 -5.65
CA ASP A 324 2.19 -16.09 -5.20
C ASP A 324 2.09 -15.86 -3.69
N ALA A 325 2.90 -16.56 -2.90
CA ALA A 325 2.98 -16.32 -1.46
C ALA A 325 3.53 -14.92 -1.15
N ALA A 326 4.50 -14.44 -1.92
CA ALA A 326 5.00 -13.06 -1.81
C ALA A 326 3.91 -12.05 -2.15
N TYR A 327 3.13 -12.29 -3.21
CA TYR A 327 2.00 -11.45 -3.59
C TYR A 327 0.96 -11.37 -2.47
N ASP A 328 0.56 -12.51 -1.89
CA ASP A 328 -0.42 -12.53 -0.82
C ASP A 328 0.01 -11.76 0.43
N ILE A 329 1.31 -11.75 0.74
CA ILE A 329 1.87 -10.99 1.86
C ILE A 329 1.95 -9.49 1.54
N LEU A 330 2.38 -9.12 0.32
CA LEU A 330 2.71 -7.75 -0.03
C LEU A 330 1.51 -6.93 -0.55
N LYS A 331 0.47 -7.57 -1.10
CA LYS A 331 -0.65 -6.88 -1.76
C LYS A 331 -1.38 -5.88 -0.85
N ASP A 332 -1.59 -6.21 0.42
CA ASP A 332 -2.30 -5.33 1.34
C ASP A 332 -1.43 -4.15 1.78
N ALA A 333 -0.12 -4.40 1.90
CA ALA A 333 0.83 -3.38 2.33
C ALA A 333 1.18 -2.37 1.22
N ALA A 334 1.05 -2.78 -0.05
CA ALA A 334 1.22 -1.93 -1.22
C ALA A 334 0.19 -0.78 -1.31
N HIS A 335 -1.03 -1.03 -0.85
CA HIS A 335 -2.12 -0.05 -0.86
C HIS A 335 -2.13 0.85 0.40
N GLY A 336 -1.24 0.56 1.36
CA GLY A 336 -1.08 1.32 2.58
C GLY A 336 -0.14 2.53 2.45
N PRO A 337 0.03 3.31 3.53
CA PRO A 337 0.90 4.50 3.54
C PRO A 337 2.38 4.14 3.39
N SER A 338 2.72 2.89 3.68
CA SER A 338 4.06 2.33 3.52
C SER A 338 4.35 1.85 2.10
N GLY A 339 3.40 1.95 1.15
CA GLY A 339 3.61 1.51 -0.23
C GLY A 339 4.84 2.14 -0.90
N ASN A 340 5.14 3.40 -0.56
CA ASN A 340 6.35 4.10 -1.02
C ASN A 340 7.67 3.47 -0.54
N LEU A 341 7.64 2.75 0.58
CA LEU A 341 8.81 2.04 1.13
C LEU A 341 9.04 0.67 0.48
N MET A 342 8.12 0.22 -0.40
CA MET A 342 8.14 -1.13 -0.98
C MET A 342 8.49 -1.15 -2.47
N GLY A 343 8.99 -0.04 -3.02
CA GLY A 343 9.26 0.08 -4.46
C GLY A 343 10.19 -1.03 -4.97
N LEU A 344 11.20 -1.41 -4.19
CA LEU A 344 12.10 -2.52 -4.51
C LEU A 344 11.36 -3.86 -4.57
N GLU A 345 10.70 -4.25 -3.48
CA GLU A 345 10.01 -5.55 -3.37
C GLU A 345 8.82 -5.67 -4.33
N LEU A 346 8.04 -4.61 -4.53
CA LEU A 346 6.94 -4.60 -5.51
C LEU A 346 7.47 -4.68 -6.94
N GLY A 347 8.51 -3.91 -7.26
CA GLY A 347 9.18 -3.99 -8.56
C GLY A 347 9.70 -5.40 -8.86
N TRP A 348 10.31 -6.04 -7.86
CA TRP A 348 10.75 -7.44 -7.96
C TRP A 348 9.58 -8.41 -8.13
N LEU A 349 8.51 -8.26 -7.35
CA LEU A 349 7.31 -9.08 -7.45
C LEU A 349 6.70 -9.01 -8.86
N HIS A 350 6.51 -7.80 -9.40
CA HIS A 350 6.00 -7.60 -10.75
C HIS A 350 6.90 -8.25 -11.80
N LEU A 351 8.23 -8.16 -11.65
CA LEU A 351 9.18 -8.82 -12.54
C LEU A 351 9.00 -10.35 -12.51
N GLN A 352 8.91 -10.97 -11.33
CA GLN A 352 8.72 -12.43 -11.20
C GLN A 352 7.36 -12.91 -11.75
N ARG A 353 6.33 -12.05 -11.69
CA ARG A 353 5.00 -12.32 -12.26
C ARG A 353 4.91 -12.07 -13.76
N GLY A 354 5.95 -11.54 -14.39
CA GLY A 354 5.95 -11.15 -15.81
C GLY A 354 5.16 -9.88 -16.11
N GLU A 355 4.82 -9.09 -15.08
CA GLU A 355 4.10 -7.81 -15.19
C GLU A 355 5.09 -6.68 -15.56
N LEU A 356 5.80 -6.85 -16.67
CA LEU A 356 6.99 -6.06 -17.05
C LEU A 356 6.77 -4.54 -17.10
N PRO A 357 5.64 -4.00 -17.61
CA PRO A 357 5.39 -2.56 -17.57
C PRO A 357 5.35 -2.02 -16.14
N MET A 358 4.77 -2.78 -15.22
CA MET A 358 4.66 -2.37 -13.82
C MET A 358 5.97 -2.51 -13.07
N ALA A 359 6.74 -3.56 -13.36
CA ALA A 359 8.10 -3.72 -12.86
C ALA A 359 9.00 -2.55 -13.29
N LEU A 360 9.00 -2.19 -14.58
CA LEU A 360 9.78 -1.07 -15.14
C LEU A 360 9.39 0.27 -14.49
N SER A 361 8.10 0.58 -14.41
CA SER A 361 7.63 1.84 -13.79
C SER A 361 8.05 1.91 -12.32
N THR A 362 7.77 0.84 -11.55
CA THR A 362 8.02 0.80 -10.11
C THR A 362 9.51 0.89 -9.78
N LEU A 363 10.36 0.15 -10.52
CA LEU A 363 11.81 0.16 -10.32
C LEU A 363 12.46 1.46 -10.79
N SER A 364 11.96 2.08 -11.87
CA SER A 364 12.44 3.39 -12.33
C SER A 364 12.16 4.47 -11.30
N ASP A 365 10.97 4.46 -10.68
CA ASP A 365 10.62 5.37 -9.60
C ASP A 365 11.48 5.12 -8.35
N GLU A 366 11.74 3.85 -8.03
CA GLU A 366 12.57 3.46 -6.89
C GLU A 366 14.02 3.92 -7.05
N VAL A 367 14.62 3.70 -8.22
CA VAL A 367 15.98 4.17 -8.53
C VAL A 367 16.04 5.71 -8.50
N SER A 368 14.98 6.39 -8.94
CA SER A 368 14.91 7.84 -8.93
C SER A 368 14.83 8.41 -7.51
N ARG A 369 14.13 7.72 -6.59
CA ARG A 369 14.07 8.07 -5.16
C ARG A 369 15.33 7.68 -4.39
N ASN A 370 15.91 6.53 -4.72
CA ASN A 370 17.05 5.92 -4.04
C ASN A 370 18.18 5.56 -5.04
N PRO A 371 18.95 6.55 -5.56
CA PRO A 371 19.92 6.33 -6.62
C PRO A 371 21.07 5.38 -6.28
N LEU A 372 21.34 5.14 -5.00
CA LEU A 372 22.38 4.20 -4.53
C LEU A 372 21.82 2.80 -4.21
N ASN A 373 20.54 2.53 -4.47
CA ASN A 373 19.95 1.20 -4.32
C ASN A 373 20.38 0.30 -5.49
N ILE A 374 21.57 -0.31 -5.37
CA ILE A 374 22.19 -1.13 -6.43
C ILE A 374 21.34 -2.36 -6.78
N GLU A 375 20.58 -2.88 -5.82
CA GLU A 375 19.67 -4.02 -6.04
C GLU A 375 18.51 -3.62 -6.97
N ALA A 376 17.90 -2.45 -6.75
CA ALA A 376 16.86 -1.90 -7.62
C ALA A 376 17.38 -1.68 -9.04
N HIS A 377 18.60 -1.12 -9.17
CA HIS A 377 19.27 -0.96 -10.46
C HIS A 377 19.49 -2.29 -11.19
N CYS A 378 19.94 -3.33 -10.47
CA CYS A 378 20.15 -4.65 -11.06
C CYS A 378 18.84 -5.32 -11.49
N LEU A 379 17.75 -5.14 -10.74
CA LEU A 379 16.42 -5.59 -11.15
C LEU A 379 15.92 -4.81 -12.37
N LEU A 380 16.22 -3.52 -12.47
CA LEU A 380 15.91 -2.71 -13.65
C LEU A 380 16.70 -3.17 -14.89
N LEU A 381 17.98 -3.54 -14.70
CA LEU A 381 18.79 -4.20 -15.74
C LEU A 381 18.19 -5.55 -16.17
N GLU A 382 17.65 -6.35 -15.23
CA GLU A 382 16.95 -7.61 -15.54
C GLU A 382 15.66 -7.36 -16.32
N CYS A 383 14.92 -6.29 -16.00
CA CYS A 383 13.78 -5.85 -16.78
C CYS A 383 14.18 -5.50 -18.21
N TYR A 384 15.20 -4.65 -18.40
CA TYR A 384 15.70 -4.27 -19.73
C TYR A 384 16.18 -5.46 -20.54
N TRP A 385 16.88 -6.42 -19.91
CA TRP A 385 17.25 -7.68 -20.54
C TRP A 385 16.01 -8.44 -21.05
N THR A 386 15.00 -8.58 -20.19
CA THR A 386 13.77 -9.33 -20.48
C THR A 386 12.97 -8.71 -21.62
N VAL A 387 12.87 -7.38 -21.68
CA VAL A 387 12.18 -6.66 -22.76
C VAL A 387 13.09 -6.32 -23.95
N ARG A 388 14.34 -6.80 -23.97
CA ARG A 388 15.34 -6.57 -25.03
C ARG A 388 15.67 -5.08 -25.30
N ARG A 389 15.64 -4.24 -24.27
CA ARG A 389 16.07 -2.82 -24.29
C ARG A 389 17.57 -2.68 -24.06
N PHE A 390 18.36 -3.18 -25.01
CA PHE A 390 19.80 -3.35 -24.83
C PHE A 390 20.57 -2.02 -24.77
N ASP A 391 20.14 -0.98 -25.48
CA ASP A 391 20.74 0.35 -25.41
C ASP A 391 20.61 0.97 -24.01
N GLU A 392 19.40 0.95 -23.45
CA GLU A 392 19.13 1.43 -22.08
C GLU A 392 19.91 0.62 -21.04
N MET A 393 19.93 -0.71 -21.21
CA MET A 393 20.67 -1.63 -20.36
C MET A 393 22.18 -1.32 -20.37
N LYS A 394 22.76 -1.07 -21.55
CA LYS A 394 24.17 -0.73 -21.71
C LYS A 394 24.50 0.59 -21.03
N ARG A 395 23.71 1.65 -21.29
CA ARG A 395 23.90 2.97 -20.67
C ARG A 395 23.85 2.90 -19.16
N LEU A 396 22.85 2.21 -18.60
CA LEU A 396 22.71 2.09 -17.15
C LEU A 396 23.90 1.33 -16.54
N ALA A 397 24.31 0.21 -17.14
CA ALA A 397 25.47 -0.55 -16.66
C ALA A 397 26.78 0.25 -16.72
N GLU A 398 26.96 1.09 -17.74
CA GLU A 398 28.12 2.00 -17.87
C GLU A 398 28.15 3.07 -16.78
N VAL A 399 27.00 3.70 -16.50
CA VAL A 399 26.87 4.68 -15.40
C VAL A 399 27.22 4.04 -14.05
N LEU A 400 26.62 2.90 -13.73
CA LEU A 400 26.87 2.20 -12.46
C LEU A 400 28.33 1.78 -12.30
N ARG A 401 29.00 1.42 -13.40
CA ARG A 401 30.43 1.10 -13.39
C ARG A 401 31.30 2.33 -13.20
N ALA A 402 30.94 3.45 -13.84
CA ALA A 402 31.66 4.72 -13.66
C ALA A 402 31.61 5.19 -12.20
N GLU A 403 30.48 4.97 -11.53
CA GLU A 403 30.27 5.24 -10.10
C GLU A 403 30.85 4.15 -9.16
N LYS A 404 31.60 3.17 -9.71
CA LYS A 404 32.29 2.11 -8.95
C LYS A 404 31.36 1.31 -8.02
N CYS A 405 30.13 1.05 -8.46
CA CYS A 405 29.20 0.19 -7.72
C CYS A 405 29.72 -1.27 -7.70
N ASP A 406 30.01 -1.79 -6.50
CA ASP A 406 30.62 -3.11 -6.31
C ASP A 406 29.60 -4.26 -6.41
N ASN A 407 29.33 -4.70 -7.64
CA ASN A 407 28.56 -5.92 -7.92
C ASN A 407 28.85 -6.47 -9.32
N THR A 408 29.26 -7.74 -9.43
CA THR A 408 29.62 -8.32 -10.75
C THR A 408 28.42 -8.50 -11.69
N ALA A 409 27.18 -8.44 -11.19
CA ALA A 409 25.98 -8.46 -12.02
C ALA A 409 25.92 -7.26 -12.98
N ILE A 410 26.47 -6.11 -12.58
CA ILE A 410 26.55 -4.91 -13.42
C ILE A 410 27.50 -5.16 -14.59
N GLU A 411 28.62 -5.83 -14.35
CA GLU A 411 29.57 -6.21 -15.39
C GLU A 411 28.95 -7.20 -16.37
N ASN A 412 28.27 -8.22 -15.83
CA ASN A 412 27.54 -9.20 -16.61
C ASN A 412 26.45 -8.57 -17.47
N ALA A 413 25.65 -7.67 -16.90
CA ALA A 413 24.61 -6.93 -17.62
C ALA A 413 25.21 -6.08 -18.75
N GLY A 414 26.30 -5.35 -18.49
CA GLY A 414 26.99 -4.58 -19.53
C GLY A 414 27.51 -5.46 -20.68
N LEU A 415 28.04 -6.65 -20.37
CA LEU A 415 28.42 -7.65 -21.38
C LEU A 415 27.20 -8.11 -22.19
N LEU A 416 26.12 -8.51 -21.52
CA LEU A 416 24.89 -8.99 -22.16
C LEU A 416 24.26 -7.93 -23.06
N ALA A 417 24.25 -6.67 -22.65
CA ALA A 417 23.73 -5.57 -23.45
C ALA A 417 24.51 -5.41 -24.76
N ARG A 418 25.84 -5.44 -24.70
CA ARG A 418 26.71 -5.41 -25.90
C ARG A 418 26.50 -6.61 -26.81
N LEU A 419 26.38 -7.80 -26.22
CA LEU A 419 26.05 -9.02 -26.98
C LEU A 419 24.70 -8.86 -27.67
N GLY A 420 23.66 -8.36 -26.98
CA GLY A 420 22.33 -8.11 -27.53
C GLY A 420 22.30 -7.10 -28.67
N LEU A 421 23.16 -6.08 -28.63
CA LEU A 421 23.40 -5.10 -29.69
C LEU A 421 24.23 -5.65 -30.86
N GLN A 422 24.52 -6.95 -30.89
CA GLN A 422 25.32 -7.61 -31.93
C GLN A 422 26.77 -7.11 -32.01
N GLU A 423 27.33 -6.57 -30.92
CA GLU A 423 28.73 -6.16 -30.85
C GLU A 423 29.68 -7.35 -30.62
N LEU A 424 29.63 -8.34 -31.51
CA LEU A 424 30.46 -9.55 -31.48
C LEU A 424 31.76 -9.35 -32.25
N ASP A 425 32.80 -8.87 -31.57
CA ASP A 425 34.18 -8.93 -32.07
C ASP A 425 34.95 -10.06 -31.39
N ALA A 426 35.53 -10.97 -32.16
CA ALA A 426 36.24 -12.15 -31.64
C ALA A 426 37.46 -11.77 -30.81
N ALA A 427 38.25 -10.79 -31.28
CA ALA A 427 39.42 -10.29 -30.55
C ALA A 427 39.00 -9.64 -29.22
N TRP A 428 37.90 -8.89 -29.23
CA TRP A 428 37.30 -8.34 -28.02
C TRP A 428 36.82 -9.44 -27.06
N LEU A 429 36.14 -10.48 -27.54
CA LEU A 429 35.66 -11.59 -26.71
C LEU A 429 36.80 -12.37 -26.05
N GLU A 430 37.87 -12.66 -26.79
CA GLU A 430 39.07 -13.29 -26.24
C GLU A 430 39.70 -12.43 -25.14
N LYS A 431 39.75 -11.11 -25.33
CA LYS A 431 40.19 -10.17 -24.30
C LYS A 431 39.26 -10.17 -23.07
N GLN A 432 37.95 -10.32 -23.26
CA GLN A 432 37.00 -10.44 -22.15
C GLN A 432 37.20 -11.75 -21.38
N LEU A 433 37.58 -12.84 -22.03
CA LEU A 433 37.85 -14.12 -21.36
C LEU A 433 38.97 -13.97 -20.31
N ALA A 434 40.03 -13.21 -20.65
CA ALA A 434 41.12 -12.92 -19.73
C ALA A 434 40.71 -11.98 -18.58
N ARG A 435 39.89 -10.96 -18.88
CA ARG A 435 39.46 -9.94 -17.92
C ARG A 435 38.42 -10.45 -16.90
N ASN A 436 37.53 -11.35 -17.32
CA ASN A 436 36.38 -11.78 -16.51
C ASN A 436 36.63 -13.07 -15.71
N LYS A 437 37.90 -13.47 -15.47
CA LYS A 437 38.21 -14.68 -14.69
C LYS A 437 37.60 -14.68 -13.28
N GLY A 438 37.34 -13.51 -12.70
CA GLY A 438 36.68 -13.34 -11.40
C GLY A 438 35.14 -13.24 -11.45
N SER A 439 34.53 -13.25 -12.63
CA SER A 439 33.07 -13.12 -12.83
C SER A 439 32.52 -14.35 -13.58
N PRO A 440 32.05 -15.38 -12.86
CA PRO A 440 31.67 -16.66 -13.45
C PRO A 440 30.58 -16.55 -14.52
N PHE A 441 29.59 -15.68 -14.31
CA PHE A 441 28.50 -15.45 -15.27
C PHE A 441 29.01 -14.78 -16.55
N SER A 442 29.86 -13.77 -16.41
CA SER A 442 30.49 -13.13 -17.57
C SER A 442 31.38 -14.12 -18.32
N LEU A 443 32.16 -14.95 -17.62
CA LEU A 443 33.00 -15.98 -18.24
C LEU A 443 32.16 -16.99 -19.03
N TYR A 444 31.07 -17.50 -18.44
CA TYR A 444 30.14 -18.39 -19.13
C TYR A 444 29.55 -17.73 -20.38
N ASN A 445 29.07 -16.49 -20.28
CA ASN A 445 28.47 -15.78 -21.41
C ASN A 445 29.47 -15.50 -22.54
N VAL A 446 30.74 -15.20 -22.21
CA VAL A 446 31.81 -15.07 -23.21
C VAL A 446 32.05 -16.40 -23.93
N GLN A 447 32.07 -17.53 -23.21
CA GLN A 447 32.22 -18.86 -23.82
C GLN A 447 31.05 -19.22 -24.74
N VAL A 448 29.82 -18.84 -24.38
CA VAL A 448 28.65 -18.99 -25.26
C VAL A 448 28.78 -18.09 -26.49
N ALA A 449 29.22 -16.84 -26.32
CA ALA A 449 29.43 -15.89 -27.41
C ALA A 449 30.51 -16.34 -28.40
N LEU A 450 31.60 -16.95 -27.93
CA LEU A 450 32.66 -17.50 -28.79
C LEU A 450 32.18 -18.66 -29.68
N ALA A 451 31.17 -19.42 -29.27
CA ALA A 451 30.56 -20.44 -30.13
C ALA A 451 29.77 -19.81 -31.30
N GLY A 452 29.30 -18.58 -31.12
CA GLY A 452 28.58 -17.80 -32.12
C GLY A 452 27.11 -18.21 -32.33
N PRO A 453 26.28 -17.31 -32.90
CA PRO A 453 24.84 -17.56 -33.03
C PRO A 453 24.47 -18.69 -33.99
N HIS A 454 25.23 -18.84 -35.07
CA HIS A 454 25.01 -19.91 -36.06
C HIS A 454 25.13 -21.30 -35.42
N ALA A 455 26.09 -21.49 -34.52
CA ALA A 455 26.27 -22.74 -33.79
C ALA A 455 25.18 -23.01 -32.73
N LEU A 456 24.25 -22.08 -32.52
CA LEU A 456 23.17 -22.18 -31.54
C LEU A 456 21.78 -22.06 -32.16
N GLY A 457 21.67 -22.00 -33.50
CA GLY A 457 20.37 -21.98 -34.19
C GLY A 457 19.84 -20.57 -34.49
N GLY A 458 20.71 -19.55 -34.49
CA GLY A 458 20.35 -18.17 -34.85
C GLY A 458 20.44 -17.20 -33.67
N TRP A 459 20.13 -15.94 -33.94
CA TRP A 459 20.31 -14.85 -32.99
C TRP A 459 19.40 -14.95 -31.77
N ASP A 460 18.12 -15.27 -31.98
CA ASP A 460 17.18 -15.43 -30.88
C ASP A 460 17.60 -16.58 -29.95
N SER A 461 17.88 -17.76 -30.50
CA SER A 461 18.30 -18.90 -29.69
C SER A 461 19.63 -18.64 -28.97
N PHE A 462 20.55 -17.89 -29.60
CA PHE A 462 21.78 -17.44 -28.96
C PHE A 462 21.53 -16.64 -27.68
N LEU A 463 20.67 -15.61 -27.74
CA LEU A 463 20.35 -14.78 -26.58
C LEU A 463 19.74 -15.62 -25.44
N GLU A 464 18.96 -16.64 -25.78
CA GLU A 464 18.35 -17.55 -24.81
C GLU A 464 19.34 -18.49 -24.12
N LYS A 465 20.54 -18.68 -24.68
CA LYS A 465 21.62 -19.48 -24.04
C LYS A 465 22.48 -18.65 -23.08
N LEU A 466 22.34 -17.34 -23.10
CA LEU A 466 23.03 -16.43 -22.18
C LEU A 466 22.32 -16.39 -20.82
N VAL A 467 23.11 -16.22 -19.77
CA VAL A 467 22.60 -16.24 -18.38
C VAL A 467 22.79 -14.87 -17.78
N PHE A 468 21.67 -14.24 -17.40
CA PHE A 468 21.67 -13.02 -16.62
C PHE A 468 22.05 -13.30 -15.16
N GLN A 469 22.99 -12.53 -14.62
CA GLN A 469 23.38 -12.61 -13.22
C GLN A 469 22.47 -11.72 -12.35
N SER A 470 21.66 -12.33 -11.49
CA SER A 470 20.89 -11.56 -10.50
C SER A 470 21.81 -10.88 -9.47
N TYR A 471 21.40 -9.71 -8.96
CA TYR A 471 22.14 -8.90 -7.97
C TYR A 471 22.82 -9.72 -6.87
N ARG A 472 22.05 -10.59 -6.20
CA ARG A 472 22.54 -11.39 -5.06
C ARG A 472 23.73 -12.30 -5.41
N PHE A 473 23.80 -12.78 -6.65
CA PHE A 473 24.86 -13.66 -7.11
C PHE A 473 26.12 -12.89 -7.50
N GLY A 474 26.05 -11.57 -7.62
CA GLY A 474 27.20 -10.71 -7.89
C GLY A 474 27.84 -10.10 -6.64
N LEU A 475 27.34 -10.45 -5.44
CA LEU A 475 27.92 -9.99 -4.18
C LEU A 475 29.27 -10.68 -3.91
N PRO A 476 30.34 -9.93 -3.56
CA PRO A 476 31.68 -10.50 -3.38
C PRO A 476 31.74 -11.62 -2.32
N ALA A 477 31.02 -11.45 -1.20
CA ALA A 477 30.98 -12.47 -0.15
C ALA A 477 30.32 -13.78 -0.63
N VAL A 478 29.30 -13.67 -1.48
CA VAL A 478 28.58 -14.82 -2.03
C VAL A 478 29.45 -15.54 -3.08
N LEU A 479 30.15 -14.80 -3.94
CA LEU A 479 31.06 -15.37 -4.93
C LEU A 479 32.25 -16.11 -4.31
N LYS A 480 32.77 -15.64 -3.17
CA LYS A 480 33.89 -16.27 -2.44
C LYS A 480 33.51 -17.58 -1.73
N SER A 481 32.23 -17.77 -1.41
CA SER A 481 31.77 -19.01 -0.78
C SER A 481 31.99 -20.21 -1.70
N THR A 482 32.12 -21.42 -1.16
CA THR A 482 32.20 -22.65 -1.96
C THR A 482 31.05 -23.57 -1.55
N ASN A 483 30.30 -24.04 -2.54
CA ASN A 483 29.26 -25.03 -2.36
C ASN A 483 29.49 -26.18 -3.34
N THR A 484 29.19 -27.39 -2.88
CA THR A 484 29.44 -28.62 -3.61
C THR A 484 28.11 -29.18 -4.07
N VAL A 485 27.92 -29.25 -5.38
CA VAL A 485 26.78 -29.90 -6.03
C VAL A 485 27.20 -31.30 -6.44
N VAL A 486 26.33 -32.26 -6.19
CA VAL A 486 26.49 -33.63 -6.68
C VAL A 486 25.38 -33.91 -7.66
N ILE A 487 25.76 -34.46 -8.81
CA ILE A 487 24.84 -34.87 -9.87
C ILE A 487 25.06 -36.37 -10.09
N GLU A 488 24.00 -37.15 -9.93
CA GLU A 488 23.97 -38.56 -10.27
C GLU A 488 23.33 -38.73 -11.64
N TYR A 489 24.07 -39.34 -12.56
CA TYR A 489 23.65 -39.58 -13.95
C TYR A 489 24.06 -40.99 -14.37
N ARG A 490 23.11 -41.82 -14.82
CA ARG A 490 23.34 -43.23 -15.22
C ARG A 490 24.16 -44.02 -14.18
N GLY A 491 23.83 -43.84 -12.90
CA GLY A 491 24.50 -44.50 -11.76
C GLY A 491 25.88 -43.96 -11.39
N LYS A 492 26.39 -42.93 -12.10
CA LYS A 492 27.66 -42.28 -11.79
C LYS A 492 27.43 -40.97 -11.04
N LYS A 493 28.08 -40.82 -9.89
CA LYS A 493 28.07 -39.58 -9.09
C LYS A 493 29.22 -38.68 -9.50
N MET A 494 28.90 -37.46 -9.93
CA MET A 494 29.86 -36.42 -10.29
C MET A 494 29.72 -35.27 -9.31
N THR A 495 30.84 -34.66 -8.94
CA THR A 495 30.89 -33.57 -7.96
C THR A 495 31.41 -32.31 -8.61
N PHE A 496 30.71 -31.20 -8.40
CA PHE A 496 31.02 -29.90 -8.97
C PHE A 496 31.13 -28.84 -7.88
N THR A 497 32.11 -27.96 -8.02
CA THR A 497 32.27 -26.74 -7.21
C THR A 497 32.16 -25.47 -8.04
N ASP A 498 32.06 -25.62 -9.36
CA ASP A 498 31.86 -24.52 -10.30
C ASP A 498 30.59 -23.75 -9.98
N LYS A 499 30.60 -22.45 -10.29
CA LYS A 499 29.45 -21.56 -10.07
C LYS A 499 28.36 -21.74 -11.12
N LEU A 500 28.75 -22.13 -12.33
CA LEU A 500 27.85 -22.41 -13.44
C LEU A 500 28.24 -23.79 -13.99
N ILE A 501 27.32 -24.73 -13.90
CA ILE A 501 27.50 -26.11 -14.39
C ILE A 501 26.55 -26.26 -15.57
N SER A 502 27.11 -26.17 -16.78
CA SER A 502 26.33 -26.24 -18.01
C SER A 502 25.99 -27.69 -18.38
N ILE A 503 24.79 -27.92 -18.88
CA ILE A 503 24.23 -29.24 -19.18
C ILE A 503 23.71 -29.26 -20.62
N GLY A 504 24.07 -30.28 -21.40
CA GLY A 504 23.54 -30.48 -22.75
C GLY A 504 24.41 -31.39 -23.62
N LYS A 505 24.11 -31.47 -24.92
CA LYS A 505 24.79 -32.39 -25.85
C LYS A 505 26.24 -32.03 -26.18
N LEU A 506 26.62 -30.76 -26.12
CA LEU A 506 27.97 -30.35 -26.50
C LEU A 506 29.00 -30.86 -25.50
N ALA A 507 30.13 -31.37 -26.00
CA ALA A 507 31.27 -31.79 -25.17
C ALA A 507 31.87 -30.63 -24.35
N ALA A 508 31.64 -29.38 -24.77
CA ALA A 508 32.06 -28.18 -24.04
C ALA A 508 31.18 -27.85 -22.82
N ASN A 509 30.08 -28.59 -22.59
CA ASN A 509 29.30 -28.45 -21.36
C ASN A 509 30.05 -29.07 -20.18
N SER A 510 29.81 -28.54 -18.97
CA SER A 510 30.34 -29.08 -17.73
C SER A 510 29.86 -30.52 -17.50
N LEU A 511 28.60 -30.79 -17.88
CA LEU A 511 28.00 -32.12 -17.91
C LEU A 511 27.43 -32.40 -19.31
N PRO A 512 28.21 -33.08 -20.17
CA PRO A 512 27.70 -33.59 -21.44
C PRO A 512 26.65 -34.69 -21.20
N ILE A 513 25.47 -34.54 -21.80
CA ILE A 513 24.39 -35.53 -21.76
C ILE A 513 24.16 -36.08 -23.16
N ASP A 514 24.33 -37.40 -23.29
CA ASP A 514 24.07 -38.14 -24.51
C ASP A 514 22.60 -38.59 -24.56
N ALA A 515 21.74 -37.65 -24.97
CA ALA A 515 20.30 -37.84 -25.12
C ALA A 515 19.80 -37.22 -26.41
N PRO A 516 19.08 -37.95 -27.29
CA PRO A 516 18.56 -37.40 -28.54
C PRO A 516 17.63 -36.19 -28.35
N THR A 517 16.90 -36.11 -27.23
CA THR A 517 15.97 -35.01 -26.94
C THR A 517 16.62 -33.81 -26.25
N ALA A 518 17.86 -33.93 -25.76
CA ALA A 518 18.57 -32.81 -25.14
C ALA A 518 18.95 -31.73 -26.19
N SER A 519 19.08 -30.48 -25.74
CA SER A 519 19.55 -29.39 -26.59
C SER A 519 21.07 -29.29 -26.52
N ARG A 520 21.71 -28.59 -27.48
CA ARG A 520 23.17 -28.36 -27.50
C ARG A 520 23.66 -27.78 -26.17
N ARG A 521 22.98 -26.74 -25.71
CA ARG A 521 22.97 -26.22 -24.34
C ARG A 521 21.52 -26.24 -23.88
N HIS A 522 21.22 -27.10 -22.91
CA HIS A 522 19.86 -27.40 -22.48
C HIS A 522 19.51 -26.66 -21.20
N ALA A 523 20.36 -26.78 -20.17
CA ALA A 523 20.17 -26.12 -18.90
C ALA A 523 21.51 -25.68 -18.29
N VAL A 524 21.46 -24.87 -17.26
CA VAL A 524 22.62 -24.56 -16.42
C VAL A 524 22.22 -24.60 -14.95
N LEU A 525 23.05 -25.21 -14.11
CA LEU A 525 22.94 -25.09 -12.67
C LEU A 525 23.79 -23.91 -12.20
N VAL A 526 23.17 -22.98 -11.49
CA VAL A 526 23.83 -21.88 -10.80
C VAL A 526 24.07 -22.29 -9.35
N ASN A 527 25.33 -22.45 -8.97
CA ASN A 527 25.80 -22.92 -7.67
C ASN A 527 26.58 -21.80 -6.94
N VAL A 528 25.87 -20.91 -6.26
CA VAL A 528 26.41 -19.66 -5.74
C VAL A 528 25.91 -19.46 -4.30
N GLY A 529 26.80 -19.11 -3.37
CA GLY A 529 26.42 -19.10 -1.96
C GLY A 529 26.12 -20.51 -1.46
N ASN A 530 25.04 -20.63 -0.69
CA ASN A 530 24.46 -21.92 -0.28
C ASN A 530 23.28 -22.31 -1.17
N GLU A 531 23.15 -21.71 -2.36
CA GLU A 531 22.01 -21.89 -3.24
C GLU A 531 22.40 -22.66 -4.50
N VAL A 532 21.45 -23.48 -4.96
CA VAL A 532 21.52 -24.16 -6.25
C VAL A 532 20.25 -23.85 -7.01
N TRP A 533 20.39 -23.31 -8.22
CA TRP A 533 19.28 -22.99 -9.11
C TRP A 533 19.46 -23.68 -10.44
N LEU A 534 18.39 -24.26 -10.95
CA LEU A 534 18.33 -24.82 -12.30
C LEU A 534 17.69 -23.79 -13.24
N HIS A 535 18.39 -23.41 -14.29
CA HIS A 535 17.89 -22.55 -15.34
C HIS A 535 17.70 -23.36 -16.61
N ASP A 536 16.48 -23.44 -17.12
CA ASP A 536 16.22 -23.96 -18.46
C ASP A 536 16.64 -22.90 -19.49
N LEU A 537 17.54 -23.25 -20.40
CA LEU A 537 18.06 -22.33 -21.42
C LEU A 537 17.17 -22.32 -22.66
N ARG A 538 15.84 -22.33 -22.48
CA ARG A 538 14.83 -22.59 -23.51
C ARG A 538 15.19 -23.83 -24.32
N SER A 539 15.21 -24.94 -23.61
CA SER A 539 15.41 -26.23 -24.26
C SER A 539 14.22 -26.59 -25.14
N THR A 540 14.45 -27.44 -26.14
CA THR A 540 13.43 -27.76 -27.16
C THR A 540 12.26 -28.54 -26.57
N VAL A 541 12.55 -29.40 -25.59
CA VAL A 541 11.56 -30.28 -24.96
C VAL A 541 11.16 -29.79 -23.56
N GLY A 542 11.96 -28.94 -22.92
CA GLY A 542 11.78 -28.51 -21.55
C GLY A 542 12.73 -29.21 -20.58
N THR A 543 12.80 -28.67 -19.37
CA THR A 543 13.46 -29.24 -18.21
C THR A 543 12.41 -29.44 -17.12
N TRP A 544 12.45 -30.56 -16.40
CA TRP A 544 11.52 -30.83 -15.29
C TRP A 544 12.27 -31.08 -13.99
N VAL A 545 11.63 -30.70 -12.87
CA VAL A 545 12.12 -30.92 -11.51
C VAL A 545 10.97 -31.53 -10.72
N ASP A 546 11.15 -32.73 -10.20
CA ASP A 546 10.15 -33.51 -9.46
C ASP A 546 8.78 -33.59 -10.17
N GLY A 547 8.82 -33.76 -11.50
CA GLY A 547 7.64 -33.83 -12.37
C GLY A 547 7.01 -32.49 -12.76
N VAL A 548 7.53 -31.36 -12.28
CA VAL A 548 7.05 -30.01 -12.62
C VAL A 548 7.97 -29.38 -13.67
N GLN A 549 7.40 -28.88 -14.77
CA GLN A 549 8.18 -28.20 -15.80
C GLN A 549 8.76 -26.88 -15.28
N VAL A 550 10.04 -26.65 -15.53
CA VAL A 550 10.73 -25.42 -15.16
C VAL A 550 10.42 -24.33 -16.18
N HIS A 551 9.74 -23.28 -15.74
CA HIS A 551 9.54 -22.06 -16.53
C HIS A 551 10.62 -21.04 -16.18
N GLY A 552 11.72 -21.04 -16.94
CA GLY A 552 12.85 -20.12 -16.75
C GLY A 552 13.86 -20.63 -15.71
N LYS A 553 13.55 -20.52 -14.41
CA LYS A 553 14.47 -20.96 -13.34
C LYS A 553 13.73 -21.52 -12.11
N GLN A 554 14.34 -22.49 -11.43
CA GLN A 554 13.81 -23.16 -10.24
C GLN A 554 14.91 -23.34 -9.19
N ALA A 555 14.60 -23.07 -7.91
CA ALA A 555 15.51 -23.35 -6.80
C ALA A 555 15.50 -24.85 -6.46
N LEU A 556 16.67 -25.43 -6.18
CA LEU A 556 16.86 -26.82 -5.78
C LEU A 556 17.25 -26.90 -4.29
N LEU A 557 16.26 -27.06 -3.43
CA LEU A 557 16.39 -27.17 -1.97
C LEU A 557 16.24 -28.63 -1.51
N GLY A 558 17.36 -29.35 -1.47
CA GLY A 558 17.42 -30.72 -0.99
C GLY A 558 17.94 -31.65 -2.07
N VAL A 559 17.29 -32.80 -2.21
CA VAL A 559 17.53 -33.78 -3.27
C VAL A 559 16.36 -33.71 -4.23
N HIS A 560 16.64 -33.46 -5.50
CA HIS A 560 15.64 -33.35 -6.55
C HIS A 560 15.92 -34.31 -7.69
N ASP A 561 14.85 -34.83 -8.28
CA ASP A 561 14.90 -35.57 -9.52
C ASP A 561 14.69 -34.57 -10.67
N VAL A 562 15.67 -34.49 -11.58
CA VAL A 562 15.73 -33.52 -12.67
C VAL A 562 15.71 -34.26 -14.00
N GLU A 563 14.82 -33.89 -14.90
CA GLU A 563 14.76 -34.47 -16.24
C GLU A 563 15.29 -33.46 -17.26
N ILE A 564 16.34 -33.85 -17.98
CA ILE A 564 16.94 -33.07 -19.07
C ILE A 564 16.58 -33.78 -20.38
N GLY A 565 15.55 -33.27 -21.04
CA GLY A 565 14.85 -34.04 -22.06
C GLY A 565 14.22 -35.29 -21.47
N ASN A 566 14.63 -36.47 -21.94
CA ASN A 566 14.08 -37.75 -21.45
C ASN A 566 15.07 -38.51 -20.54
N GLU A 567 16.16 -37.87 -20.11
CA GLU A 567 17.15 -38.48 -19.22
C GLU A 567 16.98 -37.98 -17.78
N PRO A 568 16.80 -38.90 -16.82
CA PRO A 568 16.72 -38.55 -15.40
C PRO A 568 18.10 -38.32 -14.80
N LEU A 569 18.19 -37.31 -13.95
CA LEU A 569 19.35 -36.92 -13.15
C LEU A 569 18.89 -36.75 -11.71
N ARG A 570 19.78 -37.01 -10.76
CA ARG A 570 19.53 -36.65 -9.36
C ARG A 570 20.50 -35.56 -8.92
N VAL A 571 19.98 -34.45 -8.43
CA VAL A 571 20.78 -33.26 -8.10
C VAL A 571 20.59 -32.89 -6.63
N TRP A 572 21.69 -32.69 -5.92
CA TRP A 572 21.67 -32.18 -4.55
C TRP A 572 22.94 -31.39 -4.22
N SER A 573 22.90 -30.61 -3.15
CA SER A 573 24.08 -29.94 -2.60
C SER A 573 24.42 -30.46 -1.21
N ARG A 574 25.70 -30.47 -0.85
CA ARG A 574 26.12 -30.89 0.51
C ARG A 574 25.49 -30.03 1.61
N HIS A 575 25.27 -28.74 1.34
CA HIS A 575 24.62 -27.84 2.29
C HIS A 575 23.11 -28.12 2.44
N ASN A 576 22.45 -28.59 1.37
CA ASN A 576 21.01 -28.88 1.38
C ASN A 576 20.68 -30.29 1.89
N LEU A 577 21.67 -31.17 2.07
CA LEU A 577 21.50 -32.52 2.65
C LEU A 577 21.40 -32.53 4.18
N ILE A 578 21.79 -31.45 4.86
CA ILE A 578 21.84 -31.36 6.34
C ILE A 578 20.65 -30.53 6.88
N ALA A 579 19.61 -30.30 6.07
CA ALA A 579 18.45 -29.45 6.43
C ALA A 579 17.36 -30.18 7.21
#